data_AF-A0A1H4B602-F1
#
_entry.id   AF-A0A1H4B602-F1
#
_cell.length_a   1.000
_cell.length_b   1.000
_cell.length_c   1.000
_cell.angle_alpha   90.00
_cell.angle_beta   90.00
_cell.angle_gamma   90.00
#
_symmetry.space_group_name_H-M   'P 1'
#
loop_
_entity.id
_entity.type
_entity.pdbx_description
1 polymer ?
#
loop_
_entity_poly.entity_id
_entity_poly.type
_entity_poly.pdbx_seq_one_letter_code
_entity_poly.pdbx_strand_id
1 'polypeptide(L)'
;MDKELKAALFAAADRCLLAGEAPTPERLKIDLGEQCNAVQTINTGLIEWWQLLPARVRLSDTSPHIPDMPDVMKQTFSRIWHQAVQEAHTELSLQMQRPDPSLDQAQRACDDALRRTQGEVGELEARYREQGVKLDQAREQTQALEAEIQVLRQNLGNETTLRKKEEQLRSNADQELAHLRKAHEDAKRVFDQRIRDEQRHGLETVAKAEVDTRYYRNALEKLRDESGRREGELTREIHELQGLLARRDVKVETQTTQIKSQDEELRKLKAQDVQQQRDFAQLNSQLLTETNRSKRLEERVRQLEEELQRLNQKQVGLNSESGRRENQLRGLLKEKEEQLLQAQGRAGTLEKRVAGLEEENKRLKNRA
;
A
#
# COMPACT_ATOMS: atom_id res chain seq x y z
N MET A 1 50.25 -4.25 133.40
CA MET A 1 51.68 -4.50 133.67
C MET A 1 51.78 -5.53 134.78
N ASP A 2 52.64 -6.54 134.65
CA ASP A 2 52.99 -7.40 135.80
C ASP A 2 53.53 -6.54 136.94
N LYS A 3 53.09 -6.79 138.18
CA LYS A 3 53.45 -5.95 139.34
C LYS A 3 54.96 -5.88 139.57
N GLU A 4 55.66 -6.97 139.29
CA GLU A 4 57.12 -7.05 139.41
C GLU A 4 57.82 -6.18 138.36
N LEU A 5 57.29 -6.12 137.14
CA LEU A 5 57.84 -5.30 136.06
C LEU A 5 57.58 -3.79 136.27
N LYS A 6 56.43 -3.43 136.88
CA LYS A 6 56.14 -2.04 137.27
C LYS A 6 57.07 -1.55 138.39
N ALA A 7 57.34 -2.40 139.39
CA ALA A 7 58.26 -2.07 140.48
C ALA A 7 59.70 -1.90 139.96
N ALA A 8 60.14 -2.78 139.05
CA ALA A 8 61.45 -2.67 138.41
C ALA A 8 61.58 -1.38 137.57
N LEU A 9 60.54 -1.01 136.80
CA LEU A 9 60.51 0.24 136.04
C LEU A 9 60.59 1.48 136.95
N PHE A 10 59.83 1.50 138.05
CA PHE A 10 59.84 2.64 138.97
C PHE A 10 61.18 2.77 139.69
N ALA A 11 61.77 1.64 140.11
CA ALA A 11 63.10 1.64 140.72
C ALA A 11 64.21 2.04 139.74
N ALA A 12 64.08 1.71 138.44
CA ALA A 12 64.99 2.20 137.41
C ALA A 12 64.81 3.71 137.16
N ALA A 13 63.57 4.20 137.08
CA ALA A 13 63.28 5.63 136.90
C ALA A 13 63.73 6.47 138.11
N ASP A 14 63.54 5.97 139.33
CA ASP A 14 64.00 6.63 140.56
C ASP A 14 65.53 6.65 140.64
N ARG A 15 66.22 5.61 140.16
CA ARG A 15 67.69 5.62 140.03
C ARG A 15 68.18 6.66 139.04
N CYS A 16 67.53 6.83 137.89
CA CYS A 16 67.86 7.90 136.95
C CYS A 16 67.67 9.28 137.59
N LEU A 17 66.54 9.50 138.28
CA LEU A 17 66.25 10.75 138.95
C LEU A 17 67.28 11.06 140.07
N LEU A 18 67.66 10.07 140.88
CA LEU A 18 68.69 10.23 141.91
C LEU A 18 70.10 10.48 141.32
N ALA A 19 70.38 9.97 140.12
CA ALA A 19 71.59 10.27 139.38
C ALA A 19 71.57 11.64 138.67
N GLY A 20 70.45 12.38 138.74
CA GLY A 20 70.28 13.68 138.08
C GLY A 20 69.98 13.60 136.58
N GLU A 21 69.64 12.41 136.07
CA GLU A 21 69.32 12.18 134.66
C GLU A 21 67.81 11.99 134.44
N ALA A 22 67.31 12.45 133.28
CA ALA A 22 65.90 12.28 132.94
C ALA A 22 65.60 10.82 132.56
N PRO A 23 64.64 10.14 133.21
CA PRO A 23 64.26 8.78 132.83
C PRO A 23 63.56 8.81 131.46
N THR A 24 64.29 8.47 130.39
CA THR A 24 63.75 8.33 129.03
C THR A 24 63.37 6.87 128.74
N PRO A 25 62.37 6.61 127.89
CA PRO A 25 61.90 5.26 127.59
C PRO A 25 62.99 4.39 126.93
N GLU A 26 63.90 5.01 126.17
CA GLU A 26 65.05 4.34 125.54
C GLU A 26 66.07 3.86 126.57
N ARG A 27 66.32 4.67 127.61
CA ARG A 27 67.28 4.31 128.68
C ARG A 27 66.71 3.23 129.60
N LEU A 28 65.44 3.36 129.97
CA LEU A 28 64.77 2.37 130.80
C LEU A 28 64.66 1.02 130.09
N LYS A 29 64.57 1.00 128.75
CA LYS A 29 64.64 -0.24 127.96
C LYS A 29 65.99 -0.94 128.09
N ILE A 30 67.09 -0.20 128.16
CA ILE A 30 68.44 -0.76 128.35
C ILE A 30 68.56 -1.36 129.76
N ASP A 31 68.12 -0.63 130.78
CA ASP A 31 68.23 -1.05 132.19
C ASP A 31 67.33 -2.25 132.54
N LEU A 32 66.20 -2.42 131.86
CA LEU A 32 65.24 -3.51 132.08
C LEU A 32 65.50 -4.77 131.22
N GLY A 33 66.42 -4.69 130.24
CA GLY A 33 66.82 -5.83 129.39
C GLY A 33 65.68 -6.44 128.56
N GLU A 34 65.88 -7.68 128.06
CA GLU A 34 64.92 -8.42 127.21
C GLU A 34 63.57 -8.73 127.89
N GLN A 35 63.40 -8.40 129.17
CA GLN A 35 62.18 -8.64 129.94
C GLN A 35 61.02 -7.72 129.52
N CYS A 36 61.28 -6.63 128.78
CA CYS A 36 60.23 -5.71 128.34
C CYS A 36 60.46 -5.19 126.91
N ASN A 37 60.01 -5.93 125.90
CA ASN A 37 60.23 -5.60 124.48
C ASN A 37 59.27 -4.53 123.90
N ALA A 38 58.24 -4.10 124.63
CA ALA A 38 57.27 -3.11 124.16
C ALA A 38 57.54 -1.71 124.73
N VAL A 39 58.05 -0.80 123.88
CA VAL A 39 58.31 0.63 124.22
C VAL A 39 57.05 1.36 124.68
N GLN A 40 55.89 0.99 124.14
CA GLN A 40 54.61 1.56 124.54
C GLN A 40 54.31 1.28 126.02
N THR A 41 54.61 0.08 126.53
CA THR A 41 54.36 -0.28 127.94
C THR A 41 55.26 0.51 128.88
N ILE A 42 56.52 0.74 128.49
CA ILE A 42 57.46 1.62 129.22
C ILE A 42 56.89 3.05 129.26
N ASN A 43 56.45 3.59 128.11
CA ASN A 43 55.85 4.93 128.05
C ASN A 43 54.64 5.08 128.96
N THR A 44 53.70 4.12 128.96
CA THR A 44 52.53 4.20 129.85
C THR A 44 52.94 4.15 131.32
N GLY A 45 53.89 3.27 131.68
CA GLY A 45 54.41 3.19 133.05
C GLY A 45 55.17 4.45 133.49
N LEU A 46 55.89 5.10 132.57
CA LEU A 46 56.65 6.34 132.82
C LEU A 46 55.70 7.53 133.01
N ILE A 47 54.60 7.58 132.25
CA ILE A 47 53.51 8.56 132.47
C ILE A 47 52.90 8.37 133.86
N GLU A 48 52.59 7.13 134.25
CA GLU A 48 52.07 6.85 135.60
C GLU A 48 53.09 7.21 136.70
N TRP A 49 54.38 6.94 136.47
CA TRP A 49 55.44 7.34 137.38
C TRP A 49 55.52 8.86 137.55
N TRP A 50 55.45 9.63 136.45
CA TRP A 50 55.43 11.10 136.47
C TRP A 50 54.20 11.65 137.17
N GLN A 51 53.01 11.05 136.99
CA GLN A 51 51.79 11.49 137.67
C GLN A 51 51.85 11.26 139.19
N LEU A 52 52.56 10.22 139.63
CA LEU A 52 52.76 9.92 141.06
C LEU A 52 53.93 10.70 141.66
N LEU A 53 54.82 11.29 140.85
CA LEU A 53 55.99 12.02 141.32
C LEU A 53 55.64 13.22 142.22
N PRO A 54 54.66 14.10 141.90
CA PRO A 54 54.30 15.23 142.77
C PRO A 54 53.79 14.79 144.16
N ALA A 55 53.19 13.61 144.27
CA ALA A 55 52.77 13.06 145.55
C ALA A 55 53.95 12.51 146.37
N ARG A 56 55.01 12.01 145.70
CA ARG A 56 56.24 11.47 146.33
C ARG A 56 57.27 12.57 146.64
N VAL A 57 57.34 13.60 145.80
CA VAL A 57 58.20 14.77 145.93
C VAL A 57 57.34 15.90 146.48
N ARG A 58 56.92 15.75 147.75
CA ARG A 58 56.50 16.94 148.49
C ARG A 58 57.76 17.70 148.84
N LEU A 59 57.91 18.89 148.27
CA LEU A 59 58.70 19.96 148.87
C LEU A 59 58.11 20.18 150.26
N SER A 60 58.60 19.43 151.25
CA SER A 60 58.15 19.59 152.62
C SER A 60 58.27 21.07 152.99
N ASP A 61 57.22 21.60 153.63
CA ASP A 61 57.15 22.84 154.42
C ASP A 61 58.19 22.83 155.57
N THR A 62 59.42 22.53 155.22
CA THR A 62 60.60 22.78 156.02
C THR A 62 60.87 24.26 155.84
N SER A 63 60.18 25.05 156.65
CA SER A 63 60.65 26.34 157.14
C SER A 63 62.19 26.34 157.13
N PRO A 64 62.85 27.17 156.31
CA PRO A 64 64.31 27.15 156.24
C PRO A 64 64.83 27.57 157.61
N HIS A 65 65.24 26.56 158.39
CA HIS A 65 65.80 26.73 159.71
C HIS A 65 67.23 27.26 159.53
N ILE A 66 67.36 28.58 159.46
CA ILE A 66 68.64 29.27 159.54
C ILE A 66 68.95 29.43 161.05
N PRO A 67 69.94 28.73 161.61
CA PRO A 67 70.31 28.84 163.01
C PRO A 67 70.92 30.23 163.29
N ASP A 68 70.74 30.74 164.52
CA ASP A 68 71.23 32.03 165.05
C ASP A 68 70.57 33.35 164.62
N MET A 69 69.44 33.33 163.90
CA MET A 69 68.68 34.58 163.62
C MET A 69 67.52 34.80 164.61
N PRO A 70 67.46 35.95 165.32
CA PRO A 70 66.36 36.30 166.22
C PRO A 70 65.00 36.28 165.51
N ASP A 71 63.97 35.78 166.19
CA ASP A 71 62.65 35.50 165.60
C ASP A 71 61.96 36.73 164.99
N VAL A 72 62.27 37.92 165.49
CA VAL A 72 61.77 39.19 164.93
C VAL A 72 62.27 39.38 163.50
N MET A 73 63.54 39.08 163.21
CA MET A 73 64.08 39.18 161.85
C MET A 73 63.51 38.11 160.91
N LYS A 74 63.30 36.88 161.39
CA LYS A 74 62.65 35.81 160.60
C LYS A 74 61.25 36.21 160.16
N GLN A 75 60.46 36.78 161.07
CA GLN A 75 59.11 37.26 160.73
C GLN A 75 59.16 38.41 159.70
N THR A 76 60.11 39.33 159.82
CA THR A 76 60.27 40.41 158.83
C THR A 76 60.69 39.90 157.45
N PHE A 77 61.64 38.96 157.35
CA PHE A 77 62.04 38.36 156.08
C PHE A 77 60.90 37.57 155.43
N SER A 78 60.18 36.75 156.20
CA SER A 78 59.00 36.05 155.69
C SER A 78 57.95 37.04 155.20
N ARG A 79 57.72 38.14 155.92
CA ARG A 79 56.76 39.17 155.49
C ARG A 79 57.19 39.87 154.21
N ILE A 80 58.48 40.23 154.08
CA ILE A 80 59.03 40.83 152.86
C ILE A 80 58.95 39.86 151.68
N TRP A 81 59.26 38.58 151.88
CA TRP A 81 59.13 37.56 150.84
C TRP A 81 57.68 37.37 150.39
N HIS A 82 56.73 37.24 151.34
CA HIS A 82 55.32 37.14 151.01
C HIS A 82 54.82 38.39 150.29
N GLN A 83 55.26 39.58 150.71
CA GLN A 83 54.91 40.83 150.06
C GLN A 83 55.49 40.92 148.64
N ALA A 84 56.74 40.51 148.41
CA ALA A 84 57.36 40.48 147.08
C ALA A 84 56.68 39.47 146.14
N VAL A 85 56.31 38.29 146.65
CA VAL A 85 55.57 37.29 145.88
C VAL A 85 54.17 37.81 145.54
N GLN A 86 53.50 38.48 146.48
CA GLN A 86 52.18 39.06 146.26
C GLN A 86 52.24 40.23 145.26
N GLU A 87 53.26 41.08 145.33
CA GLU A 87 53.48 42.18 144.38
C GLU A 87 53.80 41.66 142.98
N ALA A 88 54.69 40.69 142.84
CA ALA A 88 54.98 40.02 141.57
C ALA A 88 53.74 39.31 140.99
N HIS A 89 52.90 38.71 141.84
CA HIS A 89 51.65 38.11 141.41
C HIS A 89 50.64 39.17 140.93
N THR A 90 50.52 40.29 141.63
CA THR A 90 49.67 41.41 141.18
C THR A 90 50.18 42.03 139.89
N GLU A 91 51.50 42.18 139.72
CA GLU A 91 52.13 42.71 138.51
C GLU A 91 51.91 41.78 137.31
N LEU A 92 52.09 40.47 137.49
CA LEU A 92 51.81 39.47 136.46
C LEU A 92 50.32 39.46 136.08
N SER A 93 49.42 39.52 137.06
CA SER A 93 47.97 39.60 136.80
C SER A 93 47.60 40.87 136.04
N LEU A 94 48.23 42.01 136.35
CA LEU A 94 48.08 43.27 135.64
C LEU A 94 48.63 43.21 134.21
N GLN A 95 49.76 42.52 133.99
CA GLN A 95 50.31 42.28 132.65
C GLN A 95 49.40 41.36 131.83
N MET A 96 48.82 40.32 132.44
CA MET A 96 47.87 39.44 131.76
C MET A 96 46.51 40.10 131.48
N GLN A 97 46.09 41.07 132.31
CA GLN A 97 44.87 41.87 132.06
C GLN A 97 45.10 43.03 131.09
N ARG A 98 46.35 43.43 130.85
CA ARG A 98 46.67 44.41 129.81
C ARG A 98 46.58 43.71 128.45
N PRO A 99 45.63 44.10 127.58
CA PRO A 99 45.61 43.60 126.22
C PRO A 99 46.91 44.01 125.53
N ASP A 100 47.61 43.05 124.94
CA ASP A 100 48.82 43.31 124.17
C ASP A 100 48.43 43.87 122.80
N PRO A 101 48.65 45.17 122.54
CA PRO A 101 48.26 45.78 121.28
C PRO A 101 49.00 45.17 120.08
N SER A 102 50.14 44.52 120.29
CA SER A 102 50.91 43.86 119.23
C SER A 102 50.26 42.55 118.78
N LEU A 103 49.71 41.77 119.71
CA LEU A 103 48.94 40.56 119.40
C LEU A 103 47.62 40.90 118.70
N ASP A 104 46.90 41.90 119.17
CA ASP A 104 45.67 42.38 118.52
C ASP A 104 45.94 42.90 117.10
N GLN A 105 47.05 43.61 116.89
CA GLN A 105 47.46 44.09 115.57
C GLN A 105 47.85 42.94 114.63
N ALA A 106 48.55 41.92 115.13
CA ALA A 106 48.90 40.73 114.37
C ALA A 106 47.66 39.90 113.98
N GLN A 107 46.69 39.76 114.91
CA GLN A 107 45.41 39.10 114.63
C GLN A 107 44.62 39.84 113.55
N ARG A 108 44.48 41.17 113.64
CA ARG A 108 43.81 41.96 112.59
C ARG A 108 44.49 41.84 111.24
N ALA A 109 45.83 41.86 111.20
CA ALA A 109 46.58 41.68 109.95
C ALA A 109 46.35 40.28 109.35
N CYS A 110 46.27 39.24 110.20
CA CYS A 110 45.93 37.88 109.80
C CYS A 110 44.50 37.80 109.26
N ASP A 111 43.52 38.37 109.97
CA ASP A 111 42.12 38.40 109.56
C ASP A 111 41.91 39.16 108.25
N ASP A 112 42.60 40.30 108.08
CA ASP A 112 42.58 41.06 106.83
C ASP A 112 43.23 40.29 105.68
N ALA A 113 44.33 39.59 105.93
CA ALA A 113 44.95 38.72 104.94
C ALA A 113 44.03 37.55 104.57
N LEU A 114 43.39 36.92 105.56
CA LEU A 114 42.42 35.85 105.34
C LEU A 114 41.24 36.34 104.50
N ARG A 115 40.67 37.51 104.83
CA ARG A 115 39.59 38.13 104.03
C ARG A 115 40.01 38.42 102.59
N ARG A 116 41.23 38.93 102.36
CA ARG A 116 41.74 39.16 101.01
C ARG A 116 41.86 37.84 100.24
N THR A 117 42.47 36.82 100.84
CA THR A 117 42.60 35.50 100.19
C THR A 117 41.25 34.85 99.91
N GLN A 118 40.27 34.97 100.81
CA GLN A 118 38.90 34.49 100.59
C GLN A 118 38.22 35.24 99.44
N GLY A 119 38.43 36.56 99.33
CA GLY A 119 37.97 37.36 98.21
C GLY A 119 38.58 36.91 96.89
N GLU A 120 39.92 36.73 96.84
CA GLU A 120 40.64 36.25 95.66
C GLU A 120 40.18 34.84 95.23
N VAL A 121 40.02 33.91 96.19
CA VAL A 121 39.50 32.56 95.92
C VAL A 121 38.06 32.65 95.37
N GLY A 122 37.20 33.48 95.96
CA GLY A 122 35.83 33.69 95.48
C GLY A 122 35.78 34.25 94.06
N GLU A 123 36.64 35.22 93.73
CA GLU A 123 36.76 35.76 92.37
C GLU A 123 37.27 34.72 91.38
N LEU A 124 38.28 33.92 91.76
CA LEU A 124 38.81 32.85 90.91
C LEU A 124 37.77 31.76 90.67
N GLU A 125 37.02 31.35 91.69
CA GLU A 125 35.91 30.41 91.55
C GLU A 125 34.82 30.96 90.64
N ALA A 126 34.46 32.24 90.77
CA ALA A 126 33.47 32.88 89.90
C ALA A 126 33.95 32.89 88.44
N ARG A 127 35.20 33.26 88.19
CA ARG A 127 35.81 33.20 86.85
C ARG A 127 35.87 31.78 86.31
N TYR A 128 36.18 30.79 87.14
CA TYR A 128 36.21 29.39 86.73
C TYR A 128 34.82 28.89 86.34
N ARG A 129 33.78 29.23 87.13
CA ARG A 129 32.38 28.92 86.78
C ARG A 129 31.96 29.60 85.47
N GLU A 130 32.30 30.87 85.28
CA GLU A 130 32.01 31.60 84.04
C GLU A 130 32.71 30.96 82.83
N GLN A 131 33.98 30.57 82.97
CA GLN A 131 34.72 29.84 81.93
C GLN A 131 34.10 28.48 81.65
N GLY A 132 33.64 27.75 82.67
CA GLY A 132 32.90 26.49 82.51
C GLY A 132 31.64 26.68 81.66
N VAL A 133 30.83 27.69 81.96
CA VAL A 133 29.62 28.02 81.19
C VAL A 133 29.98 28.38 79.74
N LYS A 134 31.02 29.19 79.50
CA LYS A 134 31.47 29.54 78.14
C LYS A 134 31.94 28.30 77.36
N LEU A 135 32.63 27.39 78.04
CA LEU A 135 33.14 26.16 77.44
C LEU A 135 32.00 25.20 77.07
N ASP A 136 31.00 25.07 77.93
CA ASP A 136 29.80 24.27 77.64
C ASP A 136 28.98 24.87 76.50
N GLN A 137 28.79 26.20 76.47
CA GLN A 137 28.17 26.90 75.34
C GLN A 137 28.92 26.67 74.02
N ALA A 138 30.26 26.74 74.04
CA ALA A 138 31.07 26.48 72.85
C ALA A 138 30.96 25.01 72.39
N ARG A 139 30.86 24.05 73.32
CA ARG A 139 30.62 22.63 73.01
C ARG A 139 29.26 22.41 72.37
N GLU A 140 28.21 23.00 72.92
CA GLU A 140 26.85 22.93 72.36
C GLU A 140 26.81 23.52 70.94
N GLN A 141 27.44 24.69 70.73
CA GLN A 141 27.56 25.29 69.40
C GLN A 141 28.33 24.40 68.43
N THR A 142 29.42 23.77 68.87
CA THR A 142 30.20 22.85 68.03
C THR A 142 29.37 21.63 67.62
N GLN A 143 28.61 21.03 68.56
CA GLN A 143 27.71 19.92 68.25
C GLN A 143 26.58 20.33 67.29
N ALA A 144 26.01 21.52 67.47
CA ALA A 144 24.99 22.04 66.56
C ALA A 144 25.54 22.23 65.13
N LEU A 145 26.74 22.80 64.99
CA LEU A 145 27.40 22.97 63.70
C LEU A 145 27.79 21.62 63.06
N GLU A 146 28.25 20.65 63.86
CA GLU A 146 28.54 19.30 63.37
C GLU A 146 27.29 18.60 62.82
N ALA A 147 26.15 18.75 63.51
CA ALA A 147 24.87 18.23 63.03
C ALA A 147 24.43 18.91 61.73
N GLU A 148 24.58 20.24 61.62
CA GLU A 148 24.27 20.98 60.39
C GLU A 148 25.16 20.53 59.22
N ILE A 149 26.47 20.39 59.45
CA ILE A 149 27.42 19.86 58.45
C ILE A 149 26.99 18.47 57.99
N GLN A 150 26.53 17.60 58.90
CA GLN A 150 26.09 16.26 58.54
C GLN A 150 24.82 16.29 57.68
N VAL A 151 23.84 17.13 58.01
CA VAL A 151 22.62 17.31 57.20
C VAL A 151 22.96 17.88 55.83
N LEU A 152 23.83 18.89 55.75
CA LEU A 152 24.27 19.47 54.49
C LEU A 152 25.02 18.46 53.62
N ARG A 153 25.87 17.60 54.21
CA ARG A 153 26.53 16.51 53.49
C ARG A 153 25.54 15.51 52.93
N GLN A 154 24.51 15.14 53.70
CA GLN A 154 23.45 14.25 53.23
C GLN A 154 22.64 14.88 52.09
N ASN A 155 22.26 16.15 52.23
CA ASN A 155 21.53 16.90 51.20
C ASN A 155 22.36 17.02 49.91
N LEU A 156 23.65 17.34 50.01
CA LEU A 156 24.55 17.40 48.86
C LEU A 156 24.67 16.02 48.17
N GLY A 157 24.75 14.94 48.95
CA GLY A 157 24.73 13.58 48.42
C GLY A 157 23.44 13.28 47.66
N ASN A 158 22.28 13.62 48.24
CA ASN A 158 20.98 13.43 47.61
C ASN A 158 20.86 14.25 46.31
N GLU A 159 21.19 15.54 46.33
CA GLU A 159 21.21 16.41 45.15
C GLU A 159 22.12 15.85 44.05
N THR A 160 23.30 15.35 44.41
CA THR A 160 24.21 14.73 43.45
C THR A 160 23.58 13.48 42.81
N THR A 161 22.86 12.66 43.58
CA THR A 161 22.17 11.49 43.02
C THR A 161 20.97 11.86 42.14
N LEU A 162 20.19 12.88 42.53
CA LEU A 162 19.08 13.39 41.72
C LEU A 162 19.59 13.97 40.41
N ARG A 163 20.65 14.78 40.45
CA ARG A 163 21.29 15.35 39.27
C ARG A 163 21.82 14.28 38.32
N LYS A 164 22.46 13.22 38.83
CA LYS A 164 22.89 12.08 38.02
C LYS A 164 21.71 11.36 37.35
N LYS A 165 20.61 11.16 38.07
CA LYS A 165 19.38 10.56 37.50
C LYS A 165 18.77 11.44 36.41
N GLU A 166 18.74 12.75 36.65
CA GLU A 166 18.22 13.72 35.67
C GLU A 166 19.10 13.78 34.42
N GLU A 167 20.43 13.80 34.56
CA GLU A 167 21.38 13.74 33.44
C GLU A 167 21.19 12.45 32.62
N GLN A 168 20.96 11.30 33.27
CA GLN A 168 20.65 10.05 32.57
C GLN A 168 19.32 10.14 31.82
N LEU A 169 18.26 10.69 32.43
CA LEU A 169 16.97 10.87 31.77
C LEU A 169 17.07 11.82 30.57
N ARG A 170 17.82 12.93 30.71
CA ARG A 170 18.11 13.84 29.60
C ARG A 170 18.86 13.13 28.48
N SER A 171 19.90 12.36 28.79
CA SER A 171 20.64 11.57 27.80
C SER A 171 19.74 10.57 27.07
N ASN A 172 18.82 9.90 27.79
CA ASN A 172 17.88 8.96 27.17
C ASN A 172 16.89 9.69 26.24
N ALA A 173 16.35 10.83 26.68
CA ALA A 173 15.46 11.66 25.87
C ALA A 173 16.17 12.18 24.59
N ASP A 174 17.43 12.58 24.69
CA ASP A 174 18.23 13.02 23.53
C ASP A 174 18.45 11.88 22.53
N GLN A 175 18.69 10.65 23.01
CA GLN A 175 18.82 9.47 22.16
C GLN A 175 17.49 9.12 21.46
N GLU A 176 16.37 9.16 22.18
CA GLU A 176 15.04 8.96 21.62
C GLU A 176 14.68 10.02 20.57
N LEU A 177 14.97 11.30 20.86
CA LEU A 177 14.79 12.39 19.92
C LEU A 177 15.64 12.22 18.65
N ALA A 178 16.91 11.79 18.80
CA ALA A 178 17.77 11.50 17.67
C ALA A 178 17.22 10.33 16.82
N HIS A 179 16.74 9.27 17.46
CA HIS A 179 16.12 8.14 16.79
C HIS A 179 14.84 8.55 16.04
N LEU A 180 13.96 9.33 16.69
CA LEU A 180 12.72 9.83 16.08
C LEU A 180 13.00 10.76 14.89
N ARG A 181 14.00 11.64 14.99
CA ARG A 181 14.43 12.50 13.87
C ARG A 181 14.89 11.66 12.69
N LYS A 182 15.74 10.67 12.93
CA LYS A 182 16.21 9.75 11.88
C LYS A 182 15.05 8.97 11.25
N ALA A 183 14.16 8.40 12.06
CA ALA A 183 12.98 7.67 11.58
C ALA A 183 12.07 8.56 10.73
N HIS A 184 11.87 9.82 11.13
CA HIS A 184 11.12 10.80 10.37
C HIS A 184 11.80 11.16 9.04
N GLU A 185 13.12 11.36 9.02
CA GLU A 185 13.88 11.61 7.79
C GLU A 185 13.83 10.42 6.82
N ASP A 186 13.95 9.20 7.33
CA ASP A 186 13.84 7.97 6.53
C ASP A 186 12.42 7.79 5.98
N ALA A 187 11.39 8.03 6.80
CA ALA A 187 9.99 8.02 6.36
C ALA A 187 9.73 9.06 5.27
N LYS A 188 10.26 10.28 5.43
CA LYS A 188 10.17 11.34 4.42
C LYS A 188 10.84 10.92 3.11
N ARG A 189 12.06 10.36 3.16
CA ARG A 189 12.75 9.85 1.96
C ARG A 189 11.96 8.76 1.25
N VAL A 190 11.39 7.80 1.99
CA VAL A 190 10.57 6.72 1.41
C VAL A 190 9.30 7.29 0.77
N PHE A 191 8.64 8.26 1.42
CA PHE A 191 7.46 8.92 0.88
C PHE A 191 7.77 9.71 -0.41
N ASP A 192 8.81 10.53 -0.40
CA ASP A 192 9.27 11.27 -1.59
C ASP A 192 9.65 10.32 -2.74
N GLN A 193 10.27 9.18 -2.42
CA GLN A 193 10.57 8.15 -3.39
C GLN A 193 9.30 7.53 -4.00
N ARG A 194 8.31 7.19 -3.17
CA ARG A 194 7.01 6.67 -3.64
C ARG A 194 6.29 7.66 -4.55
N ILE A 195 6.26 8.95 -4.19
CA ILE A 195 5.67 9.98 -5.05
C ILE A 195 6.37 10.04 -6.41
N ARG A 196 7.71 10.00 -6.44
CA ARG A 196 8.46 10.00 -7.71
C ARG A 196 8.17 8.77 -8.55
N ASP A 197 8.09 7.59 -7.93
CA ASP A 197 7.80 6.35 -8.64
C ASP A 197 6.35 6.31 -9.15
N GLU A 198 5.40 6.82 -8.38
CA GLU A 198 3.98 6.95 -8.79
C GLU A 198 3.82 7.96 -9.92
N GLN A 199 4.52 9.10 -9.88
CA GLN A 199 4.56 10.07 -10.98
C GLN A 199 5.13 9.45 -12.27
N ARG A 200 6.24 8.69 -12.16
CA ARG A 200 6.82 7.96 -13.29
C ARG A 200 5.83 6.95 -13.86
N HIS A 201 5.21 6.15 -13.00
CA HIS A 201 4.24 5.15 -13.41
C HIS A 201 3.00 5.76 -14.05
N GLY A 202 2.52 6.89 -13.53
CA GLY A 202 1.44 7.68 -14.12
C GLY A 202 1.80 8.17 -15.53
N LEU A 203 2.99 8.74 -15.71
CA LEU A 203 3.49 9.17 -17.03
C LEU A 203 3.63 8.00 -18.00
N GLU A 204 4.15 6.85 -17.57
CA GLU A 204 4.23 5.64 -18.40
C GLU A 204 2.84 5.13 -18.82
N THR A 205 1.87 5.20 -17.91
CA THR A 205 0.48 4.78 -18.18
C THR A 205 -0.17 5.70 -19.21
N VAL A 206 0.00 7.02 -19.06
CA VAL A 206 -0.47 8.01 -20.04
C VAL A 206 0.23 7.81 -21.38
N ALA A 207 1.55 7.62 -21.41
CA ALA A 207 2.30 7.39 -22.64
C ALA A 207 1.81 6.12 -23.39
N LYS A 208 1.52 5.03 -22.68
CA LYS A 208 0.92 3.82 -23.27
C LYS A 208 -0.46 4.11 -23.86
N ALA A 209 -1.33 4.79 -23.10
CA ALA A 209 -2.66 5.17 -23.58
C ALA A 209 -2.60 6.11 -24.79
N GLU A 210 -1.61 7.02 -24.86
CA GLU A 210 -1.39 7.87 -26.03
C GLU A 210 -0.96 7.07 -27.26
N VAL A 211 -0.08 6.08 -27.10
CA VAL A 211 0.32 5.18 -28.19
C VAL A 211 -0.90 4.40 -28.71
N ASP A 212 -1.70 3.83 -27.80
CA ASP A 212 -2.94 3.12 -28.16
C ASP A 212 -3.94 4.04 -28.86
N THR A 213 -4.11 5.26 -28.36
CA THR A 213 -4.99 6.26 -28.98
C THR A 213 -4.52 6.62 -30.40
N ARG A 214 -3.21 6.79 -30.62
CA ARG A 214 -2.65 7.01 -31.95
C ARG A 214 -2.86 5.79 -32.85
N TYR A 215 -2.67 4.58 -32.33
CA TYR A 215 -2.91 3.34 -33.07
C TYR A 215 -4.37 3.25 -33.54
N TYR A 216 -5.34 3.42 -32.64
CA TYR A 216 -6.75 3.37 -32.98
C TYR A 216 -7.17 4.50 -33.92
N ARG A 217 -6.63 5.73 -33.74
CA ARG A 217 -6.88 6.84 -34.67
C ARG A 217 -6.39 6.49 -36.08
N ASN A 218 -5.17 5.98 -36.21
CA ASN A 218 -4.62 5.56 -37.51
C ASN A 218 -5.41 4.40 -38.12
N ALA A 219 -5.87 3.45 -37.31
CA ALA A 219 -6.71 2.33 -37.77
C ALA A 219 -8.07 2.84 -38.28
N LEU A 220 -8.69 3.80 -37.59
CA LEU A 220 -9.93 4.45 -38.03
C LEU A 220 -9.74 5.23 -39.33
N GLU A 221 -8.62 5.95 -39.49
CA GLU A 221 -8.31 6.67 -40.72
C GLU A 221 -8.13 5.73 -41.90
N LYS A 222 -7.40 4.61 -41.72
CA LYS A 222 -7.28 3.56 -42.74
C LYS A 222 -8.63 2.96 -43.12
N LEU A 223 -9.46 2.61 -42.13
CA LEU A 223 -10.80 2.08 -42.38
C LEU A 223 -11.68 3.08 -43.13
N ARG A 224 -11.56 4.38 -42.81
CA ARG A 224 -12.28 5.44 -43.50
C ARG A 224 -11.82 5.57 -44.95
N ASP A 225 -10.52 5.53 -45.21
CA ASP A 225 -9.96 5.56 -46.56
C ASP A 225 -10.37 4.33 -47.38
N GLU A 226 -10.30 3.14 -46.79
CA GLU A 226 -10.75 1.89 -47.42
C GLU A 226 -12.25 1.92 -47.72
N SER A 227 -13.08 2.40 -46.77
CA SER A 227 -14.52 2.57 -46.98
C SER A 227 -14.79 3.56 -48.11
N GLY A 228 -14.11 4.71 -48.11
CA GLY A 228 -14.25 5.71 -49.17
C GLY A 228 -13.82 5.20 -50.55
N ARG A 229 -12.76 4.38 -50.62
CA ARG A 229 -12.36 3.70 -51.87
C ARG A 229 -13.40 2.69 -52.33
N ARG A 230 -13.89 1.83 -51.43
CA ARG A 230 -14.94 0.83 -51.74
C ARG A 230 -16.24 1.51 -52.17
N GLU A 231 -16.68 2.56 -51.48
CA GLU A 231 -17.82 3.37 -51.88
C GLU A 231 -17.63 3.98 -53.28
N GLY A 232 -16.42 4.47 -53.57
CA GLY A 232 -16.07 4.98 -54.90
C GLY A 232 -16.11 3.89 -55.99
N GLU A 233 -15.60 2.69 -55.70
CA GLU A 233 -15.66 1.53 -56.60
C GLU A 233 -17.10 1.08 -56.87
N LEU A 234 -17.90 0.91 -55.81
CA LEU A 234 -19.32 0.56 -55.92
C LEU A 234 -20.09 1.63 -56.70
N THR A 235 -19.78 2.90 -56.48
CA THR A 235 -20.42 3.99 -57.24
C THR A 235 -20.06 3.92 -58.73
N ARG A 236 -18.82 3.58 -59.09
CA ARG A 236 -18.45 3.37 -60.51
C ARG A 236 -19.17 2.15 -61.10
N GLU A 237 -19.19 1.03 -60.38
CA GLU A 237 -19.89 -0.19 -60.81
C GLU A 237 -21.39 0.07 -61.03
N ILE A 238 -22.04 0.84 -60.14
CA ILE A 238 -23.43 1.26 -60.31
C ILE A 238 -23.61 2.04 -61.62
N HIS A 239 -22.75 3.02 -61.92
CA HIS A 239 -22.83 3.78 -63.17
C HIS A 239 -22.59 2.90 -64.41
N GLU A 240 -21.64 1.96 -64.35
CA GLU A 240 -21.39 1.00 -65.43
C GLU A 240 -22.60 0.09 -65.67
N LEU A 241 -23.18 -0.46 -64.61
CA LEU A 241 -24.39 -1.29 -64.67
C LEU A 241 -25.60 -0.52 -65.18
N GLN A 242 -25.79 0.73 -64.74
CA GLN A 242 -26.82 1.63 -65.28
C GLN A 242 -26.60 1.88 -66.78
N GLY A 243 -25.35 2.10 -67.21
CA GLY A 243 -25.02 2.25 -68.63
C GLY A 243 -25.29 0.97 -69.44
N LEU A 244 -25.01 -0.21 -68.88
CA LEU A 244 -25.32 -1.50 -69.50
C LEU A 244 -26.83 -1.72 -69.59
N LEU A 245 -27.58 -1.42 -68.52
CA LEU A 245 -29.04 -1.48 -68.50
C LEU A 245 -29.64 -0.57 -69.58
N ALA A 246 -29.24 0.70 -69.63
CA ALA A 246 -29.73 1.63 -70.65
C ALA A 246 -29.46 1.13 -72.09
N ARG A 247 -28.28 0.55 -72.36
CA ARG A 247 -27.99 -0.06 -73.67
C ARG A 247 -28.87 -1.28 -73.96
N ARG A 248 -29.17 -2.08 -72.93
CA ARG A 248 -30.07 -3.24 -73.05
C ARG A 248 -31.50 -2.79 -73.30
N ASP A 249 -31.98 -1.78 -72.60
CA ASP A 249 -33.32 -1.21 -72.77
C ASP A 249 -33.51 -0.68 -74.20
N VAL A 250 -32.57 0.12 -74.72
CA VAL A 250 -32.61 0.59 -76.12
C VAL A 250 -32.61 -0.58 -77.11
N LYS A 251 -31.83 -1.64 -76.84
CA LYS A 251 -31.82 -2.84 -77.69
C LYS A 251 -33.17 -3.57 -77.64
N VAL A 252 -33.77 -3.72 -76.46
CA VAL A 252 -35.09 -4.34 -76.28
C VAL A 252 -36.17 -3.52 -76.97
N GLU A 253 -36.16 -2.19 -76.85
CA GLU A 253 -37.08 -1.30 -77.57
C GLU A 253 -36.94 -1.42 -79.08
N THR A 254 -35.70 -1.46 -79.58
CA THR A 254 -35.41 -1.65 -81.01
C THR A 254 -35.93 -3.00 -81.50
N GLN A 255 -35.63 -4.09 -80.79
CA GLN A 255 -36.12 -5.43 -81.12
C GLN A 255 -37.65 -5.51 -81.05
N THR A 256 -38.27 -4.87 -80.07
CA THR A 256 -39.73 -4.79 -79.95
C THR A 256 -40.34 -4.07 -81.15
N THR A 257 -39.71 -2.98 -81.61
CA THR A 257 -40.15 -2.23 -82.78
C THR A 257 -39.99 -3.05 -84.07
N GLN A 258 -38.89 -3.79 -84.21
CA GLN A 258 -38.67 -4.72 -85.32
C GLN A 258 -39.72 -5.83 -85.34
N ILE A 259 -40.02 -6.45 -84.19
CA ILE A 259 -41.05 -7.48 -84.08
C ILE A 259 -42.41 -6.92 -84.52
N LYS A 260 -42.78 -5.73 -84.06
CA LYS A 260 -44.03 -5.06 -84.48
C LYS A 260 -44.08 -4.84 -86.00
N SER A 261 -42.99 -4.36 -86.59
CA SER A 261 -42.88 -4.17 -88.05
C SER A 261 -43.02 -5.50 -88.80
N GLN A 262 -42.35 -6.56 -88.33
CA GLN A 262 -42.44 -7.90 -88.93
C GLN A 262 -43.85 -8.50 -88.78
N ASP A 263 -44.52 -8.30 -87.63
CA ASP A 263 -45.90 -8.71 -87.42
C ASP A 263 -46.87 -7.98 -88.38
N GLU A 264 -46.64 -6.69 -88.64
CA GLU A 264 -47.40 -5.93 -89.65
C GLU A 264 -47.16 -6.44 -91.07
N GLU A 265 -45.92 -6.75 -91.44
CA GLU A 265 -45.60 -7.38 -92.73
C GLU A 265 -46.24 -8.76 -92.87
N LEU A 266 -46.16 -9.60 -91.83
CA LEU A 266 -46.83 -10.90 -91.80
C LEU A 266 -48.36 -10.76 -91.94
N ARG A 267 -48.96 -9.75 -91.32
CA ARG A 267 -50.39 -9.44 -91.50
C ARG A 267 -50.69 -9.04 -92.94
N LYS A 268 -49.87 -8.20 -93.57
CA LYS A 268 -50.01 -7.83 -94.98
C LYS A 268 -49.88 -9.04 -95.90
N LEU A 269 -48.87 -9.88 -95.68
CA LEU A 269 -48.66 -11.11 -96.45
C LEU A 269 -49.82 -12.09 -96.28
N LYS A 270 -50.33 -12.29 -95.05
CA LYS A 270 -51.53 -13.12 -94.82
C LYS A 270 -52.76 -12.55 -95.54
N ALA A 271 -52.97 -11.23 -95.50
CA ALA A 271 -54.06 -10.59 -96.23
C ALA A 271 -53.91 -10.76 -97.76
N GLN A 272 -52.68 -10.63 -98.28
CA GLN A 272 -52.36 -10.87 -99.68
C GLN A 272 -52.56 -12.35 -100.06
N ASP A 273 -52.15 -13.31 -99.23
CA ASP A 273 -52.35 -14.74 -99.48
C ASP A 273 -53.85 -15.08 -99.52
N VAL A 274 -54.65 -14.58 -98.57
CA VAL A 274 -56.12 -14.74 -98.61
C VAL A 274 -56.71 -14.12 -99.88
N GLN A 275 -56.23 -12.96 -100.30
CA GLN A 275 -56.67 -12.34 -101.55
C GLN A 275 -56.27 -13.17 -102.78
N GLN A 276 -55.02 -13.64 -102.85
CA GLN A 276 -54.54 -14.51 -103.92
C GLN A 276 -55.30 -15.83 -103.97
N GLN A 277 -55.64 -16.45 -102.84
CA GLN A 277 -56.47 -17.65 -102.79
C GLN A 277 -57.87 -17.39 -103.35
N ARG A 278 -58.48 -16.22 -103.06
CA ARG A 278 -59.76 -15.82 -103.64
C ARG A 278 -59.66 -15.60 -105.14
N ASP A 279 -58.64 -14.88 -105.60
CA ASP A 279 -58.40 -14.61 -107.01
C ASP A 279 -58.13 -15.93 -107.78
N PHE A 280 -57.34 -16.83 -107.19
CA PHE A 280 -57.08 -18.16 -107.74
C PHE A 280 -58.36 -19.00 -107.81
N ALA A 281 -59.19 -19.01 -106.77
CA ALA A 281 -60.48 -19.70 -106.79
C ALA A 281 -61.43 -19.13 -107.86
N GLN A 282 -61.45 -17.81 -108.04
CA GLN A 282 -62.20 -17.15 -109.11
C GLN A 282 -61.68 -17.53 -110.50
N LEU A 283 -60.36 -17.44 -110.73
CA LEU A 283 -59.71 -17.86 -111.97
C LEU A 283 -59.96 -19.33 -112.28
N ASN A 284 -59.88 -20.20 -111.27
CA ASN A 284 -60.11 -21.63 -111.45
C ASN A 284 -61.59 -21.92 -111.79
N SER A 285 -62.53 -21.19 -111.18
CA SER A 285 -63.95 -21.22 -111.56
C SER A 285 -64.17 -20.73 -112.99
N GLN A 286 -63.57 -19.60 -113.38
CA GLN A 286 -63.61 -19.08 -114.75
C GLN A 286 -63.03 -20.08 -115.76
N LEU A 287 -61.87 -20.68 -115.45
CA LEU A 287 -61.25 -21.70 -116.28
C LEU A 287 -62.17 -22.92 -116.43
N LEU A 288 -62.84 -23.35 -115.36
CA LEU A 288 -63.82 -24.44 -115.43
C LEU A 288 -65.01 -24.09 -116.34
N THR A 289 -65.51 -22.85 -116.26
CA THR A 289 -66.59 -22.38 -117.13
C THR A 289 -66.19 -22.33 -118.60
N GLU A 290 -64.99 -21.82 -118.91
CA GLU A 290 -64.45 -21.79 -120.26
C GLU A 290 -64.09 -23.20 -120.77
N THR A 291 -63.59 -24.10 -119.91
CA THR A 291 -63.37 -25.51 -120.25
C THR A 291 -64.67 -26.21 -120.61
N ASN A 292 -65.73 -26.00 -119.83
CA ASN A 292 -67.06 -26.56 -120.13
C ASN A 292 -67.65 -25.98 -121.41
N ARG A 293 -67.43 -24.68 -121.67
CA ARG A 293 -67.81 -24.03 -122.93
C ARG A 293 -67.06 -24.63 -124.11
N SER A 294 -65.75 -24.82 -123.96
CA SER A 294 -64.89 -25.47 -124.95
C SER A 294 -65.34 -26.89 -125.25
N LYS A 295 -65.63 -27.72 -124.24
CA LYS A 295 -66.20 -29.07 -124.43
C LYS A 295 -67.51 -29.07 -125.20
N ARG A 296 -68.44 -28.14 -124.91
CA ARG A 296 -69.70 -28.02 -125.68
C ARG A 296 -69.46 -27.63 -127.13
N LEU A 297 -68.48 -26.76 -127.37
CA LEU A 297 -68.08 -26.37 -128.73
C LEU A 297 -67.42 -27.55 -129.46
N GLU A 298 -66.57 -28.33 -128.80
CA GLU A 298 -65.98 -29.56 -129.33
C GLU A 298 -67.06 -30.60 -129.68
N GLU A 299 -68.05 -30.82 -128.81
CA GLU A 299 -69.22 -31.68 -129.10
C GLU A 299 -70.02 -31.16 -130.30
N ARG A 300 -70.22 -29.84 -130.41
CA ARG A 300 -70.89 -29.21 -131.56
C ARG A 300 -70.11 -29.44 -132.85
N VAL A 301 -68.78 -29.30 -132.82
CA VAL A 301 -67.89 -29.57 -133.96
C VAL A 301 -67.99 -31.03 -134.36
N ARG A 302 -67.89 -31.96 -133.40
CA ARG A 302 -68.02 -33.39 -133.66
C ARG A 302 -69.37 -33.77 -134.29
N GLN A 303 -70.47 -33.19 -133.81
CA GLN A 303 -71.80 -33.39 -134.41
C GLN A 303 -71.84 -32.90 -135.86
N LEU A 304 -71.27 -31.73 -136.14
CA LEU A 304 -71.18 -31.18 -137.50
C LEU A 304 -70.29 -32.05 -138.41
N GLU A 305 -69.20 -32.62 -137.89
CA GLU A 305 -68.34 -33.57 -138.63
C GLU A 305 -69.08 -34.87 -138.96
N GLU A 306 -69.86 -35.42 -138.02
CA GLU A 306 -70.70 -36.61 -138.24
C GLU A 306 -71.82 -36.33 -139.27
N GLU A 307 -72.43 -35.14 -139.22
CA GLU A 307 -73.39 -34.69 -140.24
C GLU A 307 -72.76 -34.51 -141.62
N LEU A 308 -71.56 -33.92 -141.69
CA LEU A 308 -70.78 -33.79 -142.92
C LEU A 308 -70.42 -35.15 -143.50
N GLN A 309 -70.00 -36.13 -142.69
CA GLN A 309 -69.75 -37.49 -143.15
C GLN A 309 -71.00 -38.16 -143.72
N ARG A 310 -72.16 -38.00 -143.08
CA ARG A 310 -73.45 -38.53 -143.59
C ARG A 310 -73.85 -37.88 -144.91
N LEU A 311 -73.69 -36.57 -145.04
CA LEU A 311 -73.93 -35.83 -146.29
C LEU A 311 -72.99 -36.29 -147.39
N ASN A 312 -71.70 -36.46 -147.08
CA ASN A 312 -70.70 -36.91 -148.04
C ASN A 312 -70.97 -38.37 -148.49
N GLN A 313 -71.38 -39.26 -147.58
CA GLN A 313 -71.82 -40.61 -147.95
C GLN A 313 -73.07 -40.60 -148.84
N LYS A 314 -74.06 -39.73 -148.58
CA LYS A 314 -75.21 -39.54 -149.48
C LYS A 314 -74.79 -39.05 -150.88
N GLN A 315 -73.84 -38.11 -150.93
CA GLN A 315 -73.31 -37.57 -152.19
C GLN A 315 -72.59 -38.64 -153.02
N VAL A 316 -71.75 -39.47 -152.37
CA VAL A 316 -71.06 -40.60 -153.01
C VAL A 316 -72.07 -41.64 -153.52
N GLY A 317 -73.12 -41.93 -152.75
CA GLY A 317 -74.22 -42.80 -153.18
C GLY A 317 -74.91 -42.31 -154.45
N LEU A 318 -75.30 -41.03 -154.49
CA LEU A 318 -75.92 -40.40 -155.66
C LEU A 318 -75.00 -40.41 -156.90
N ASN A 319 -73.70 -40.12 -156.73
CA ASN A 319 -72.74 -40.17 -157.82
C ASN A 319 -72.57 -41.60 -158.38
N SER A 320 -72.62 -42.63 -157.52
CA SER A 320 -72.51 -44.02 -157.96
C SER A 320 -73.75 -44.51 -158.74
N GLU A 321 -74.95 -44.07 -158.38
CA GLU A 321 -76.18 -44.37 -159.14
C GLU A 321 -76.22 -43.64 -160.49
N SER A 322 -75.74 -42.39 -160.52
CA SER A 322 -75.57 -41.62 -161.76
C SER A 322 -74.63 -42.33 -162.74
N GLY A 323 -73.46 -42.79 -162.28
CA GLY A 323 -72.49 -43.52 -163.11
C GLY A 323 -73.00 -44.86 -163.64
N ARG A 324 -73.86 -45.57 -162.89
CA ARG A 324 -74.52 -46.80 -163.38
C ARG A 324 -75.52 -46.54 -164.49
N ARG A 325 -76.33 -45.48 -164.38
CA ARG A 325 -77.30 -45.09 -165.43
C ARG A 325 -76.60 -44.65 -166.71
N GLU A 326 -75.49 -43.93 -166.60
CA GLU A 326 -74.72 -43.50 -167.78
C GLU A 326 -74.12 -44.70 -168.54
N ASN A 327 -73.59 -45.69 -167.82
CA ASN A 327 -73.03 -46.90 -168.45
C ASN A 327 -74.09 -47.79 -169.13
N GLN A 328 -75.31 -47.87 -168.59
CA GLN A 328 -76.42 -48.58 -169.24
C GLN A 328 -76.84 -47.93 -170.56
N LEU A 329 -76.85 -46.59 -170.63
CA LEU A 329 -77.17 -45.86 -171.86
C LEU A 329 -76.11 -46.05 -172.95
N ARG A 330 -74.82 -46.13 -172.57
CA ARG A 330 -73.73 -46.43 -173.52
C ARG A 330 -73.82 -47.84 -174.10
N GLY A 331 -74.27 -48.83 -173.32
CA GLY A 331 -74.48 -50.20 -173.79
C GLY A 331 -75.58 -50.31 -174.85
N LEU A 332 -76.73 -49.67 -174.61
CA LEU A 332 -77.87 -49.66 -175.55
C LEU A 332 -77.55 -48.96 -176.87
N LEU A 333 -76.70 -47.93 -176.86
CA LEU A 333 -76.28 -47.22 -178.07
C LEU A 333 -75.46 -48.13 -179.00
N LYS A 334 -74.51 -48.87 -178.43
CA LYS A 334 -73.61 -49.77 -179.17
C LYS A 334 -74.36 -50.94 -179.83
N GLU A 335 -75.37 -51.47 -179.14
CA GLU A 335 -76.22 -52.56 -179.63
C GLU A 335 -77.10 -52.11 -180.82
N LYS A 336 -77.50 -50.82 -180.85
CA LYS A 336 -78.25 -50.24 -181.98
C LYS A 336 -77.37 -49.93 -183.19
N GLU A 337 -76.11 -49.57 -182.98
CA GLU A 337 -75.14 -49.36 -184.07
C GLU A 337 -74.81 -50.67 -184.81
N GLU A 338 -74.65 -51.79 -184.10
CA GLU A 338 -74.40 -53.11 -184.71
C GLU A 338 -75.60 -53.63 -185.54
N GLN A 339 -76.84 -53.36 -185.09
CA GLN A 339 -78.07 -53.70 -185.82
C GLN A 339 -78.20 -52.92 -187.14
N LEU A 340 -77.77 -51.65 -187.16
CA LEU A 340 -77.78 -50.81 -188.36
C LEU A 340 -76.80 -51.32 -189.42
N LEU A 341 -75.60 -51.74 -188.99
CA LEU A 341 -74.55 -52.25 -189.87
C LEU A 341 -74.97 -53.56 -190.58
N GLN A 342 -75.65 -54.46 -189.87
CA GLN A 342 -76.20 -55.70 -190.44
C GLN A 342 -77.31 -55.43 -191.47
N ALA A 343 -78.16 -54.43 -191.24
CA ALA A 343 -79.22 -54.07 -192.19
C ALA A 343 -78.65 -53.48 -193.50
N GLN A 344 -77.62 -52.64 -193.40
CA GLN A 344 -76.92 -52.08 -194.58
C GLN A 344 -76.22 -53.17 -195.42
N GLY A 345 -75.64 -54.20 -194.79
CA GLY A 345 -75.03 -55.32 -195.50
C GLY A 345 -76.03 -56.16 -196.32
N ARG A 346 -77.28 -56.31 -195.83
CA ARG A 346 -78.36 -57.05 -196.52
C ARG A 346 -78.95 -56.27 -197.69
N ALA A 347 -79.05 -54.95 -197.58
CA ALA A 347 -79.52 -54.10 -198.67
C ALA A 347 -78.55 -54.14 -199.87
N GLY A 348 -77.25 -54.03 -199.63
CA GLY A 348 -76.23 -54.05 -200.70
C GLY A 348 -76.10 -55.41 -201.42
N THR A 349 -76.50 -56.53 -200.79
CA THR A 349 -76.52 -57.85 -201.45
C THR A 349 -77.75 -58.03 -202.34
N LEU A 350 -78.88 -57.43 -201.97
CA LEU A 350 -80.12 -57.47 -202.76
C LEU A 350 -80.03 -56.58 -204.00
N GLU A 351 -79.42 -55.40 -203.89
CA GLU A 351 -79.21 -54.50 -205.04
C GLU A 351 -78.33 -55.14 -206.13
N LYS A 352 -77.26 -55.86 -205.75
CA LYS A 352 -76.41 -56.60 -206.71
C LYS A 352 -77.16 -57.74 -207.41
N ARG A 353 -78.15 -58.33 -206.75
CA ARG A 353 -78.95 -59.45 -207.29
C ARG A 353 -80.03 -58.96 -208.26
N VAL A 354 -80.59 -57.78 -208.02
CA VAL A 354 -81.52 -57.11 -208.95
C VAL A 354 -80.78 -56.68 -210.21
N ALA A 355 -79.58 -56.09 -210.09
CA ALA A 355 -78.77 -55.68 -211.24
C ALA A 355 -78.40 -56.86 -212.18
N GLY A 356 -78.12 -58.05 -211.62
CA GLY A 356 -77.81 -59.25 -212.42
C GLY A 356 -79.02 -59.81 -213.18
N LEU A 357 -80.22 -59.74 -212.59
CA LEU A 357 -81.45 -60.21 -213.23
C LEU A 357 -81.95 -59.25 -214.31
N GLU A 358 -81.66 -57.96 -214.19
CA GLU A 358 -81.96 -56.95 -215.22
C GLU A 358 -81.08 -57.11 -216.47
N GLU A 359 -79.81 -57.51 -216.33
CA GLU A 359 -78.93 -57.86 -217.47
C GLU A 359 -79.38 -59.13 -218.21
N GLU A 360 -79.89 -60.12 -217.48
CA GLU A 360 -80.39 -61.38 -218.05
C GLU A 360 -81.68 -61.16 -218.86
N ASN A 361 -82.57 -60.29 -218.37
CA ASN A 361 -83.76 -59.83 -219.09
C ASN A 361 -83.42 -59.05 -220.37
N LYS A 362 -82.28 -58.35 -220.40
CA LYS A 362 -81.77 -57.64 -221.58
C LYS A 362 -81.23 -58.58 -222.66
N ARG A 363 -80.67 -59.74 -222.28
CA ARG A 363 -80.15 -60.74 -223.23
C ARG A 363 -81.24 -61.55 -223.91
N LEU A 364 -82.35 -61.85 -223.23
CA LEU A 364 -83.44 -62.66 -223.80
C LEU A 364 -84.38 -61.86 -224.71
N LYS A 365 -84.43 -60.52 -224.59
CA LYS A 365 -85.16 -59.64 -225.52
C LYS A 365 -84.51 -59.50 -226.91
N ASN A 366 -83.24 -59.90 -227.08
CA ASN A 366 -82.47 -59.73 -228.33
C ASN A 366 -82.31 -61.02 -229.17
N ARG A 367 -83.19 -62.01 -228.97
CA ARG A 367 -83.32 -63.19 -229.85
C ARG A 367 -84.82 -63.48 -230.10
N ALA A 368 -85.49 -63.17 -231.20
CA ALA A 368 -85.10 -62.77 -232.57
C ALA A 368 -84.06 -63.68 -233.22
#